data_AF-A0A0Q5PGC6-F1
#
_entry.id   AF-A0A0Q5PGC6-F1
#
_cell.length_a   1.000
_cell.length_b   1.000
_cell.length_c   1.000
_cell.angle_alpha   90.00
_cell.angle_beta   90.00
_cell.angle_gamma   90.00
#
_symmetry.space_group_name_H-M   'P 1'
#
loop_
_entity.id
_entity.type
_entity.pdbx_description
1 polymer ?
#
loop_
_entity_poly.entity_id
_entity_poly.type
_entity_poly.pdbx_seq_one_letter_code
_entity_poly.pdbx_strand_id
1 'polypeptide(L)'
;MSPGVVDYLFRQLVAGEPAEDVQWGSEGVALSAQPPGAELARRLSECDVDALTPTELFHYVRAAQRLAAWAESLREDAVGRYCGAPRQGPARSPQE
;
A
#
# COMPACT_ATOMS: atom_id res chain seq x y z
N MET A 1 13.96 -22.12 7.10
CA MET A 1 14.58 -20.81 7.39
C MET A 1 16.07 -20.94 7.18
N SER A 2 16.67 -20.14 6.30
CA SER A 2 18.10 -20.29 5.97
C SER A 2 18.99 -19.73 7.08
N PRO A 3 20.06 -20.45 7.48
CA PRO A 3 20.95 -20.07 8.59
C PRO A 3 21.53 -18.65 8.51
N GLY A 4 21.74 -18.12 7.29
CA GLY A 4 22.32 -16.80 7.09
C GLY A 4 21.47 -15.62 7.57
N VAL A 5 20.13 -15.79 7.61
CA VAL A 5 19.21 -14.73 8.04
C VAL A 5 19.31 -14.47 9.54
N VAL A 6 19.52 -15.53 10.33
CA VAL A 6 19.66 -15.43 11.79
C VAL A 6 20.97 -14.76 12.16
N ASP A 7 22.06 -15.08 11.46
CA ASP A 7 23.39 -14.49 11.71
C ASP A 7 23.41 -12.98 11.40
N TYR A 8 22.73 -12.56 10.33
CA TYR A 8 22.58 -11.15 9.97
C TYR A 8 21.78 -10.36 11.03
N LEU A 9 20.63 -10.87 11.46
CA LEU A 9 19.80 -10.23 12.49
C LEU A 9 20.53 -10.16 13.82
N PHE A 10 21.32 -11.18 14.16
CA PHE A 10 22.11 -11.21 15.38
C PHE A 10 23.27 -10.21 15.35
N ARG A 11 23.98 -10.06 14.22
CA ARG A 11 25.03 -9.05 14.07
C ARG A 11 24.50 -7.62 14.17
N GLN A 12 23.35 -7.34 13.57
CA GLN A 12 22.72 -6.02 13.69
C GLN A 12 22.34 -5.70 15.14
N LEU A 13 21.81 -6.69 15.87
CA LEU A 13 21.46 -6.53 17.29
C LEU A 13 22.68 -6.31 18.19
N VAL A 14 23.81 -6.99 17.89
CA VAL A 14 25.07 -6.89 18.64
C VAL A 14 25.83 -5.60 18.33
N ALA A 15 25.64 -5.02 17.14
CA ALA A 15 26.29 -3.77 16.73
C ALA A 15 25.71 -2.51 17.41
N GLY A 16 24.55 -2.61 18.10
CA GLY A 16 23.91 -1.47 18.76
C GLY A 16 23.27 -0.46 17.80
N GLU A 17 23.41 -0.68 16.50
CA GLU A 17 22.72 0.07 15.46
C GLU A 17 21.25 -0.41 15.45
N PRO A 18 20.25 0.46 15.68
CA PRO A 18 18.88 0.10 15.34
C PRO A 18 18.88 -0.33 13.87
N ALA A 19 18.09 -1.35 13.53
CA ALA A 19 17.83 -1.68 12.14
C ALA A 19 16.99 -0.54 11.53
N GLU A 20 17.59 0.63 11.39
CA GLU A 20 17.03 1.75 10.67
C GLU A 20 16.91 1.30 9.23
N ASP A 21 15.66 1.13 8.80
CA ASP A 21 15.09 1.34 7.47
C ASP A 21 16.06 1.90 6.40
N VAL A 22 17.16 1.22 6.08
CA VAL A 22 18.22 1.76 5.20
C VAL A 22 17.66 2.02 3.80
N GLN A 23 16.69 1.21 3.36
CA GLN A 23 16.07 1.36 2.04
C GLN A 23 14.96 2.44 2.00
N TRP A 24 14.35 2.79 3.14
CA TRP A 24 13.22 3.73 3.18
C TRP A 24 13.54 5.08 3.78
N GLY A 25 14.46 5.15 4.74
CA GLY A 25 14.91 6.39 5.37
C GLY A 25 15.74 7.28 4.45
N SER A 26 16.36 6.70 3.41
CA SER A 26 17.19 7.44 2.44
C SER A 26 16.39 8.22 1.38
N GLU A 27 15.11 7.88 1.14
CA GLU A 27 14.27 8.50 0.10
C GLU A 27 13.14 9.41 0.62
N GLY A 28 13.02 9.60 1.95
CA GLY A 28 11.96 10.39 2.57
C GLY A 28 10.95 9.53 3.36
N VAL A 29 9.72 10.02 3.56
CA VAL A 29 8.70 9.41 4.45
C VAL A 29 8.58 7.90 4.23
N ALA A 30 8.69 7.09 5.28
CA ALA A 30 8.58 5.63 5.20
C ALA A 30 7.26 5.17 4.54
N LEU A 31 7.24 4.02 3.83
CA LEU A 31 6.02 3.47 3.21
C LEU A 31 4.85 3.34 4.20
N SER A 32 5.16 3.02 5.45
CA SER A 32 4.20 2.89 6.53
C SER A 32 3.49 4.21 6.85
N ALA A 33 4.16 5.34 6.66
CA ALA A 33 3.66 6.69 6.91
C ALA A 33 3.11 7.38 5.64
N GLN A 34 3.45 6.88 4.45
CA GLN A 34 2.92 7.40 3.18
C GLN A 34 1.39 7.21 3.10
N PRO A 35 0.60 8.24 2.77
CA PRO A 35 -0.85 8.12 2.53
C PRO A 35 -1.15 7.13 1.38
N PRO A 36 -2.26 6.36 1.45
CA PRO A 36 -2.62 5.46 0.37
C PRO A 36 -3.05 6.23 -0.88
N GLY A 37 -2.62 5.76 -2.06
CA GLY A 37 -2.91 6.40 -3.34
C GLY A 37 -1.83 6.17 -4.39
N ALA A 38 -1.83 7.01 -5.43
CA ALA A 38 -0.95 6.84 -6.61
C ALA A 38 0.54 6.82 -6.26
N GLU A 39 1.00 7.70 -5.37
CA GLU A 39 2.41 7.74 -4.97
C GLU A 39 2.83 6.50 -4.18
N LEU A 40 1.94 5.98 -3.33
CA LEU A 40 2.20 4.72 -2.64
C LEU A 40 2.26 3.54 -3.62
N ALA A 41 1.38 3.51 -4.63
CA ALA A 41 1.40 2.50 -5.68
C ALA A 41 2.70 2.53 -6.49
N ARG A 42 3.15 3.74 -6.87
CA ARG A 42 4.42 3.94 -7.59
C ARG A 42 5.59 3.40 -6.79
N ARG A 43 5.72 3.82 -5.52
CA ARG A 43 6.82 3.37 -4.63
C ARG A 43 6.80 1.87 -4.38
N LEU A 44 5.63 1.26 -4.20
CA LEU A 44 5.53 -0.20 -4.09
C LEU A 44 5.95 -0.90 -5.39
N SER A 45 5.63 -0.35 -6.56
CA SER A 45 5.98 -0.95 -7.86
C SER A 45 7.47 -0.83 -8.22
N GLU A 46 8.14 0.21 -7.74
CA GLU A 46 9.57 0.46 -7.98
C GLU A 46 10.47 -0.20 -6.94
N CYS A 47 9.90 -0.68 -5.84
CA CYS A 47 10.63 -1.33 -4.75
C CYS A 47 11.20 -2.68 -5.19
N ASP A 48 12.51 -2.84 -5.04
CA ASP A 48 13.15 -4.15 -5.15
C ASP A 48 12.84 -5.00 -3.93
N VAL A 49 11.88 -5.92 -4.07
CA VAL A 49 11.39 -6.79 -2.99
C VAL A 49 12.45 -7.80 -2.55
N ASP A 50 13.35 -8.23 -3.45
CA ASP A 50 14.38 -9.23 -3.12
C ASP A 50 15.52 -8.63 -2.28
N ALA A 51 15.68 -7.30 -2.30
CA ALA A 51 16.65 -6.58 -1.48
C ALA A 51 16.16 -6.29 -0.05
N LEU A 52 14.86 -6.45 0.23
CA LEU A 52 14.28 -6.05 1.50
C LEU A 52 14.67 -6.99 2.65
N THR A 53 14.96 -6.40 3.81
CA THR A 53 15.07 -7.13 5.07
C THR A 53 13.70 -7.68 5.51
N PRO A 54 13.65 -8.68 6.42
CA PRO A 54 12.38 -9.21 6.93
C PRO A 54 11.45 -8.14 7.56
N THR A 55 12.01 -7.14 8.23
CA THR A 55 11.23 -6.03 8.82
C THR A 55 10.65 -5.12 7.74
N GLU A 56 11.45 -4.80 6.72
CA GLU A 56 10.99 -3.97 5.60
C GLU A 56 9.93 -4.69 4.76
N LEU A 57 10.04 -6.02 4.61
CA LEU A 57 8.99 -6.85 3.99
C LEU A 57 7.66 -6.73 4.74
N PHE A 58 7.68 -6.70 6.07
CA PHE A 58 6.46 -6.47 6.86
C PHE A 58 5.85 -5.09 6.57
N HIS A 59 6.68 -4.05 6.51
CA HIS A 59 6.23 -2.69 6.16
C HIS A 59 5.68 -2.61 4.73
N TYR A 60 6.34 -3.28 3.78
CA TYR A 60 5.89 -3.40 2.40
C TYR A 60 4.50 -4.04 2.31
N VAL A 61 4.29 -5.19 2.97
CA VAL A 61 3.00 -5.90 2.98
C VAL A 61 1.91 -5.02 3.59
N ARG A 62 2.18 -4.37 4.73
CA ARG A 62 1.21 -3.47 5.38
C ARG A 62 0.86 -2.29 4.48
N ALA A 63 1.83 -1.74 3.77
CA ALA A 63 1.61 -0.65 2.83
C ALA A 63 0.78 -1.10 1.61
N ALA A 64 1.06 -2.28 1.05
CA ALA A 64 0.29 -2.88 -0.03
C ALA A 64 -1.17 -3.16 0.37
N GLN A 65 -1.41 -3.65 1.59
CA GLN A 65 -2.77 -3.85 2.12
C GLN A 65 -3.55 -2.52 2.23
N ARG A 66 -2.89 -1.45 2.69
CA ARG A 66 -3.50 -0.11 2.74
C ARG A 66 -3.86 0.40 1.34
N LEU A 67 -2.99 0.17 0.35
CA LEU A 67 -3.27 0.51 -1.04
C LEU A 67 -4.46 -0.30 -1.59
N ALA A 68 -4.55 -1.58 -1.26
CA ALA A 68 -5.68 -2.43 -1.66
C ALA A 68 -7.00 -1.93 -1.08
N ALA A 69 -7.04 -1.57 0.21
CA ALA A 69 -8.23 -1.00 0.84
C ALA A 69 -8.64 0.35 0.23
N TRP A 70 -7.67 1.17 -0.18
CA TRP A 70 -7.96 2.40 -0.90
C TRP A 70 -8.55 2.14 -2.30
N ALA A 71 -7.96 1.22 -3.07
CA ALA A 71 -8.50 0.85 -4.38
C ALA A 71 -9.90 0.24 -4.29
N GLU A 72 -10.16 -0.54 -3.24
CA GLU A 72 -11.48 -1.08 -2.88
C GLU A 72 -12.50 0.06 -2.68
N SER A 73 -12.17 1.06 -1.86
CA SER A 73 -13.05 2.20 -1.63
C SER A 73 -13.42 2.94 -2.92
N LEU A 74 -12.46 3.11 -3.84
CA LEU A 74 -12.72 3.72 -5.16
C LEU A 74 -13.69 2.89 -6.00
N ARG A 75 -13.59 1.55 -5.93
CA ARG A 75 -14.51 0.65 -6.62
C ARG A 75 -15.91 0.77 -6.05
N GLU A 76 -16.07 0.71 -4.73
CA GLU A 76 -17.37 0.86 -4.05
C GLU A 76 -18.02 2.20 -4.43
N ASP A 77 -17.23 3.27 -4.44
CA ASP A 77 -17.64 4.61 -4.88
C ASP A 77 -18.12 4.65 -6.34
N ALA A 78 -17.41 3.97 -7.25
CA ALA A 78 -17.79 3.88 -8.64
C ALA A 78 -19.07 3.06 -8.83
N VAL A 79 -19.20 1.92 -8.11
CA VAL A 79 -20.39 1.07 -8.11
C VAL A 79 -21.59 1.84 -7.57
N GLY A 80 -21.44 2.57 -6.47
CA GLY A 80 -22.50 3.41 -5.90
C GLY A 80 -23.04 4.42 -6.90
N ARG A 81 -22.16 5.08 -7.67
CA ARG A 81 -22.55 6.01 -8.75
C ARG A 81 -23.21 5.29 -9.94
N TYR A 82 -22.69 4.12 -10.33
CA TYR A 82 -23.24 3.34 -11.44
C TYR A 82 -24.64 2.80 -11.13
N CYS A 83 -24.84 2.23 -9.94
CA CYS A 83 -26.12 1.67 -9.50
C CYS A 83 -27.12 2.75 -9.06
N GLY A 84 -26.63 3.87 -8.51
CA GLY A 84 -27.43 4.99 -8.02
C GLY A 84 -27.81 6.01 -9.09
N ALA A 85 -27.28 5.92 -10.32
CA ALA A 85 -27.72 6.76 -11.43
C ALA A 85 -29.20 6.44 -11.73
N PRO A 86 -30.15 7.37 -11.52
CA PRO A 86 -31.49 7.16 -12.01
C PRO A 86 -31.40 7.01 -13.52
N ARG A 87 -31.95 5.92 -14.05
CA ARG A 87 -32.31 5.86 -15.47
C ARG A 87 -33.23 7.05 -15.71
N GLN A 88 -32.69 8.15 -16.22
CA GLN A 88 -33.48 9.23 -16.79
C GLN A 88 -34.10 8.69 -18.09
N GLY A 89 -35.08 7.78 -17.93
CA GLY A 89 -36.11 7.61 -18.94
C GLY A 89 -36.93 8.89 -18.93
N PRO A 90 -37.26 9.48 -20.09
CA PRO A 90 -38.04 10.69 -20.12
C PRO A 90 -39.33 10.47 -19.33
N ALA A 91 -39.56 11.32 -18.33
CA ALA A 91 -40.84 11.41 -17.64
C ALA A 91 -41.89 11.67 -18.72
N ARG A 92 -42.70 10.65 -19.04
CA ARG A 92 -43.93 10.88 -19.81
C ARG A 92 -44.77 11.83 -18.97
N SER A 93 -44.96 13.03 -19.50
CA SER A 93 -45.93 13.99 -19.00
C SER A 93 -47.31 13.32 -18.91
N PRO A 94 -48.13 13.66 -17.90
CA PRO A 94 -49.52 13.20 -17.85
C PRO A 94 -50.26 13.83 -19.03
N GLN A 95 -50.91 13.02 -19.87
CA GLN A 95 -51.92 13.51 -20.81
C GLN A 95 -53.30 13.34 -20.18
N GLU A 96 -54.06 14.43 -20.25
CA GLU A 96 -55.44 14.66 -19.82
C GLU A 96 -56.47 13.65 -20.35
#